data_AF-A0A9D4JV86-F1
#
_entry.id   AF-A0A9D4JV86-F1
#
_cell.length_a   1.000
_cell.length_b   1.000
_cell.length_c   1.000
_cell.angle_alpha   90.00
_cell.angle_beta   90.00
_cell.angle_gamma   90.00
#
_symmetry.space_group_name_H-M   'P 1'
#
loop_
_entity.id
_entity.type
_entity.pdbx_description
1 polymer ?
#
loop_
_entity_poly.entity_id
_entity_poly.type
_entity_poly.pdbx_seq_one_letter_code
_entity_poly.pdbx_strand_id
1 'polypeptide(L)' 'MMLSCGIPELQSLDDISYVRKTLAVEKTEEEAVMYFQQQLHMAYKGQWTTKVDWMFHKLKN' A
#
# COMPACT_ATOMS: atom_id res chain seq x y z
N MET A 1 -19.27 6.08 6.73
CA MET A 1 -18.04 5.31 6.37
C MET A 1 -17.70 5.60 4.92
N MET A 2 -16.43 5.52 4.51
CA MET A 2 -16.01 5.84 3.13
C MET A 2 -16.72 5.01 2.06
N LEU A 3 -17.17 3.79 2.38
CA LEU A 3 -18.02 2.95 1.52
C LEU A 3 -19.27 3.68 0.99
N SER A 4 -19.84 4.58 1.79
CA SER A 4 -21.07 5.30 1.44
C SER A 4 -20.83 6.53 0.56
N CYS A 5 -19.56 6.85 0.25
CA CYS A 5 -19.18 8.06 -0.48
C CYS A 5 -19.21 7.87 -2.00
N GLY A 6 -19.62 6.70 -2.51
CA GLY A 6 -19.73 6.44 -3.94
C GLY A 6 -18.38 6.34 -4.68
N ILE A 7 -17.30 6.05 -3.96
CA ILE A 7 -15.97 5.82 -4.54
C ILE A 7 -16.03 4.50 -5.33
N PRO A 8 -15.80 4.51 -6.66
CA PRO A 8 -15.89 3.32 -7.50
C PRO A 8 -15.00 2.15 -7.04
N GLU A 9 -13.84 2.47 -6.45
CA GLU A 9 -12.84 1.50 -5.99
C GLU A 9 -13.09 0.98 -4.57
N LEU A 10 -14.16 1.44 -3.90
CA LEU A 10 -14.48 1.09 -2.52
C LEU A 10 -15.98 0.80 -2.38
N GLN A 11 -16.42 -0.32 -2.95
CA GLN A 11 -17.83 -0.70 -3.04
C GLN A 11 -18.20 -1.92 -2.19
N SER A 12 -17.20 -2.69 -1.74
CA SER A 12 -17.39 -3.95 -1.04
C SER A 12 -16.50 -4.08 0.20
N LEU A 13 -16.85 -5.06 1.05
CA LEU A 13 -15.98 -5.44 2.17
C LEU A 13 -14.65 -6.02 1.69
N ASP A 14 -14.64 -6.64 0.51
CA ASP A 14 -13.41 -7.14 -0.12
C ASP A 14 -12.46 -5.99 -0.50
N ASP A 15 -13.00 -4.83 -0.89
CA ASP A 15 -12.20 -3.63 -1.15
C ASP A 15 -11.58 -3.07 0.15
N ILE A 16 -12.25 -3.27 1.29
CA ILE A 16 -11.72 -2.92 2.61
C ILE A 16 -10.72 -3.97 3.12
N SER A 17 -10.72 -5.18 2.55
CA SER A 17 -9.76 -6.23 2.93
C SER A 17 -8.31 -5.76 2.76
N TYR A 18 -8.06 -4.83 1.84
CA TYR A 18 -6.76 -4.19 1.67
C TYR A 18 -6.30 -3.46 2.93
N VAL A 19 -7.20 -2.72 3.60
CA VAL A 19 -6.89 -2.01 4.86
C VAL A 19 -6.57 -3.01 5.97
N ARG A 20 -7.36 -4.07 6.10
CA ARG A 20 -7.11 -5.13 7.10
C ARG A 20 -5.76 -5.82 6.89
N LYS A 21 -5.41 -6.11 5.63
CA LYS A 21 -4.12 -6.71 5.26
C LYS A 21 -2.96 -5.75 5.54
N THR A 22 -3.09 -4.48 5.13
CA THR A 22 -2.08 -3.44 5.34
C THR A 22 -1.81 -3.20 6.82
N LEU A 23 -2.85 -3.27 7.67
CA LEU A 23 -2.73 -3.15 9.12
C LEU A 23 -2.32 -4.45 9.82
N ALA A 24 -2.10 -5.54 9.09
CA ALA A 24 -1.67 -6.82 9.66
C ALA A 24 -2.59 -7.33 10.79
N VAL A 25 -3.91 -7.12 10.69
CA VAL A 25 -4.88 -7.35 11.78
C VAL A 25 -4.89 -8.80 12.31
N GLU A 26 -4.54 -9.77 11.47
CA GLU A 26 -4.53 -11.20 11.83
C GLU A 26 -3.18 -11.68 12.40
N LYS A 27 -2.22 -10.78 12.64
CA LYS A 27 -0.86 -11.08 13.11
C LYS A 27 -0.66 -10.66 14.57
N THR A 28 0.35 -11.19 15.23
CA THR A 28 0.78 -10.64 16.53
C THR A 28 1.40 -9.25 16.35
N GLU A 29 1.54 -8.50 17.43
CA GLU A 29 2.15 -7.17 17.38
C GLU A 29 3.59 -7.24 16.87
N GLU A 30 4.38 -8.23 17.31
CA GLU A 30 5.75 -8.44 16.85
C GLU A 30 5.81 -8.73 15.35
N GLU A 31 4.92 -9.60 14.86
CA GLU A 31 4.82 -9.92 13.44
C GLU A 31 4.35 -8.73 12.60
N ALA A 32 3.44 -7.90 13.11
CA ALA A 32 2.98 -6.69 12.45
C ALA A 32 4.11 -5.64 12.34
N VAL A 33 4.91 -5.48 13.40
CA VAL A 33 6.09 -4.61 13.39
C VAL A 33 7.11 -5.09 12.36
N MET A 34 7.41 -6.39 12.34
CA MET A 34 8.31 -6.98 11.35
C MET A 34 7.80 -6.78 9.92
N TYR A 35 6.49 -7.00 9.70
CA TYR A 35 5.84 -6.75 8.41
C TYR A 35 6.03 -5.31 7.94
N PHE A 36 5.76 -4.32 8.81
CA PHE A 36 5.95 -2.92 8.48
C PHE A 36 7.42 -2.58 8.16
N GLN A 37 8.36 -3.07 8.97
CA GLN A 37 9.80 -2.87 8.74
C GLN A 37 10.25 -3.45 7.41
N GLN A 38 9.74 -4.62 7.03
CA GLN A 38 10.01 -5.24 5.72
C GLN A 38 9.51 -4.36 4.58
N GLN A 39 8.26 -3.90 4.64
CA GLN A 39 7.67 -3.02 3.62
C GLN A 39 8.48 -1.72 3.48
N LEU A 40 8.88 -1.11 4.59
CA LEU A 40 9.71 0.10 4.61
C LEU A 40 11.08 -0.13 3.97
N HIS A 41 11.74 -1.25 4.30
CA HIS A 41 13.04 -1.59 3.73
C HIS A 41 12.94 -1.86 2.22
N MET A 42 11.88 -2.53 1.77
CA MET A 42 11.62 -2.73 0.34
C MET A 42 11.45 -1.40 -0.40
N ALA A 43 10.67 -0.47 0.16
CA ALA A 43 10.51 0.87 -0.40
C ALA A 43 11.83 1.65 -0.45
N TYR A 44 12.63 1.59 0.61
CA TYR A 44 13.94 2.25 0.66
C TYR A 44 14.91 1.71 -0.40
N LYS A 45 14.97 0.38 -0.58
CA LYS A 45 15.80 -0.27 -1.61
C LYS A 45 15.31 0.04 -3.03
N GLY A 46 13.99 0.06 -3.22
CA GLY A 46 13.33 0.34 -4.51
C GLY A 46 13.15 1.83 -4.84
N GLN A 47 13.69 2.75 -4.02
CA GLN A 47 13.44 4.17 -4.20
C GLN A 47 13.96 4.72 -5.53
N TRP A 48 15.08 4.18 -6.04
CA TRP A 48 15.73 4.70 -7.24
C TRP A 48 15.03 4.23 -8.51
N THR A 49 14.58 2.96 -8.55
CA THR A 49 13.80 2.43 -9.68
C THR A 49 12.49 3.19 -9.82
N THR A 50 11.83 3.47 -8.70
CA THR A 50 10.62 4.28 -8.66
C THR A 50 10.90 5.69 -9.20
N LYS A 51 11.92 6.40 -8.68
CA LYS A 51 12.25 7.75 -9.16
C LYS A 51 12.51 7.80 -10.68
N VAL A 52 13.21 6.82 -11.22
CA VAL A 52 13.52 6.71 -12.66
C VAL A 52 12.26 6.47 -13.48
N ASP A 53 11.39 5.55 -13.05
CA ASP A 53 10.11 5.27 -13.73
C ASP A 53 9.22 6.51 -13.80
N TRP A 54 9.11 7.25 -12.68
CA TRP A 54 8.38 8.52 -12.64
C TRP A 54 9.00 9.60 -13.54
N MET A 55 10.33 9.66 -13.64
CA MET A 55 11.00 10.57 -14.58
C MET A 55 10.65 10.25 -16.04
N PHE A 56 10.69 8.99 -16.45
CA PHE A 56 10.33 8.59 -17.80
C PHE A 56 8.85 8.85 -18.11
N HIS A 57 7.95 8.60 -17.15
CA HIS A 57 6.54 8.96 -17.29
C HIS A 57 6.33 10.47 -17.46
N LYS A 58 7.15 11.32 -16.83
CA LYS A 58 7.10 12.78 -17.04
C LYS A 58 7.68 13.25 -18.37
N LEU A 59 8.67 12.55 -18.91
CA LEU A 59 9.32 12.92 -20.18
C LEU A 59 8.57 12.41 -21.41
N LYS A 60 7.74 11.37 -21.25
CA LYS A 60 6.91 10.79 -22.31
C LYS A 60 5.56 11.52 -22.50
N ASN A 61 5.21 12.42 -21.57
CA ASN A 61 4.03 13.29 -21.64
C ASN A 61 4.40 14.69 -22.13
#